data_AF-A0A3C0KEE7-F1
#
_entry.id   AF-A0A3C0KEE7-F1
#
_cell.length_a   1.000
_cell.length_b   1.000
_cell.length_c   1.000
_cell.angle_alpha   90.00
_cell.angle_beta   90.00
_cell.angle_gamma   90.00
#
_symmetry.space_group_name_H-M   'P 1'
#
loop_
_entity.id
_entity.type
_entity.pdbx_description
1 polymer ?
#
loop_
_entity_poly.entity_id
_entity_poly.type
_entity_poly.pdbx_seq_one_letter_code
_entity_poly.pdbx_strand_id
1 'polypeptide(L)'
;MMSAVARLFRRALHARLAPQPSSSLRQLQRIRHALRDCVNDCTGSQAARLQGRIEKARNAQELWLLRNDAYQVISQHHDQRVAAERINQMLPLFNGLVAPRQLSKID
;
A
#
# COMPACT_ATOMS: atom_id res chain seq x y z
N MET A 1 39.07 46.17 18.87
CA MET A 1 37.69 45.76 19.23
C MET A 1 37.33 44.57 18.35
N MET A 2 36.79 43.51 18.96
CA MET A 2 36.63 42.16 18.43
C MET A 2 35.68 42.10 17.20
N SER A 3 36.04 41.22 16.25
CA SER A 3 35.19 40.61 15.20
C SER A 3 33.84 40.10 15.78
N ALA A 4 32.76 39.84 15.05
CA ALA A 4 32.60 39.19 13.76
C ALA A 4 31.11 39.15 13.34
N VAL A 5 30.88 39.24 12.03
CA VAL A 5 29.99 38.39 11.21
C VAL A 5 28.48 38.33 11.53
N ALA A 6 27.72 38.95 10.62
CA ALA A 6 26.29 38.79 10.44
C ALA A 6 25.89 37.34 10.13
N ARG A 7 24.89 36.80 10.84
CA ARG A 7 24.27 35.50 10.53
C ARG A 7 22.95 35.71 9.79
N LEU A 8 23.02 35.71 8.47
CA LEU A 8 21.88 35.52 7.56
C LEU A 8 21.44 34.05 7.64
N PHE A 9 20.40 33.75 8.40
CA PHE A 9 19.75 32.44 8.35
C PHE A 9 18.84 32.36 7.12
N ARG A 10 19.45 31.97 5.99
CA ARG A 10 18.76 31.57 4.77
C ARG A 10 18.15 30.18 5.00
N ARG A 11 16.92 30.11 5.52
CA ARG A 11 16.14 28.86 5.59
C ARG A 11 15.66 28.51 4.18
N ALA A 12 16.52 27.86 3.42
CA ALA A 12 16.20 27.27 2.14
C ALA A 12 15.34 26.00 2.32
N LEU A 13 14.24 25.95 1.57
CA LEU A 13 13.75 24.79 0.83
C LEU A 13 13.61 23.46 1.59
N HIS A 14 12.51 23.31 2.34
CA HIS A 14 11.75 22.06 2.33
C HIS A 14 10.29 22.40 2.60
N ALA A 15 9.66 23.07 1.63
CA ALA A 15 8.28 22.77 1.34
C ALA A 15 8.26 21.28 1.00
N ARG A 16 7.98 20.44 2.01
CA ARG A 16 7.58 19.05 1.77
C ARG A 16 6.44 19.16 0.77
N LEU A 17 6.69 18.75 -0.47
CA LEU A 17 5.67 18.54 -1.48
C LEU A 17 4.61 17.66 -0.81
N ALA A 18 3.54 18.28 -0.31
CA ALA A 18 2.37 17.56 0.10
C ALA A 18 1.97 16.74 -1.15
N PRO A 19 1.82 15.41 -1.04
CA PRO A 19 1.42 14.61 -2.18
C PRO A 19 0.13 15.22 -2.75
N GLN A 20 0.18 15.61 -4.02
CA GLN A 20 -0.97 16.18 -4.70
C GLN A 20 -2.15 15.19 -4.54
N PRO A 21 -3.35 15.63 -4.12
CA PRO A 21 -4.46 14.71 -3.89
C PRO A 21 -4.82 13.85 -5.11
N SER A 22 -4.47 14.29 -6.33
CA SER A 22 -4.62 13.52 -7.56
C SER A 22 -3.62 12.37 -7.74
N SER A 23 -2.42 12.44 -7.13
CA SER A 23 -1.46 11.33 -7.14
C SER A 23 -1.84 10.26 -6.13
N SER A 24 -2.33 10.65 -4.94
CA SER A 24 -2.77 9.70 -3.91
C SER A 24 -4.00 8.89 -4.36
N LEU A 25 -4.98 9.53 -5.00
CA LEU A 25 -6.15 8.82 -5.56
C LEU A 25 -5.78 7.83 -6.66
N ARG A 26 -4.90 8.22 -7.60
CA ARG A 26 -4.40 7.30 -8.64
C ARG A 26 -3.64 6.13 -8.05
N GLN A 27 -2.81 6.38 -7.06
CA GLN A 27 -2.05 5.32 -6.38
C GLN A 27 -2.96 4.37 -5.61
N LEU A 28 -4.01 4.90 -4.96
CA LEU A 28 -5.04 4.10 -4.30
C LEU A 28 -5.79 3.20 -5.31
N GLN A 29 -6.19 3.75 -6.45
CA GLN A 29 -6.84 2.97 -7.52
C GLN A 29 -5.91 1.88 -8.07
N ARG A 30 -4.61 2.18 -8.23
CA ARG A 30 -3.63 1.19 -8.68
C ARG A 30 -3.49 0.03 -7.70
N ILE A 31 -3.46 0.31 -6.39
CA ILE A 31 -3.43 -0.75 -5.37
C ILE A 31 -4.72 -1.55 -5.39
N ARG A 32 -5.87 -0.88 -5.48
CA ARG A 32 -7.18 -1.55 -5.55
C ARG A 32 -7.24 -2.52 -6.71
N HIS A 33 -6.81 -2.08 -7.90
CA HIS A 33 -6.75 -2.93 -9.09
C HIS A 33 -5.84 -4.13 -8.87
N ALA A 34 -4.61 -3.92 -8.39
CA ALA A 34 -3.66 -5.00 -8.13
C ALA A 34 -4.20 -6.02 -7.11
N LEU A 35 -4.92 -5.58 -6.08
CA LEU A 35 -5.49 -6.47 -5.07
C LEU A 35 -6.68 -7.28 -5.61
N ARG A 36 -7.45 -6.72 -6.56
CA ARG A 36 -8.49 -7.47 -7.27
C ARG A 36 -7.91 -8.49 -8.22
N ASP A 37 -6.90 -8.11 -9.00
CA ASP A 37 -6.22 -9.03 -9.92
C ASP A 37 -5.61 -10.21 -9.18
N CYS A 38 -5.03 -9.96 -8.01
CA CYS A 38 -4.45 -10.96 -7.13
C CYS A 38 -5.43 -12.09 -6.73
N VAL A 39 -6.74 -11.79 -6.68
CA VAL A 39 -7.81 -12.71 -6.27
C VAL A 39 -8.83 -12.98 -7.38
N ASN A 40 -8.51 -12.66 -8.64
CA ASN A 40 -9.49 -12.68 -9.74
C ASN A 40 -9.97 -14.09 -10.12
N ASP A 41 -9.12 -15.09 -9.89
CA ASP A 41 -9.33 -16.50 -10.17
C ASP A 41 -9.88 -17.26 -8.96
N CYS A 42 -9.95 -16.60 -7.81
CA CYS A 42 -10.58 -17.12 -6.61
C CYS A 42 -12.10 -16.92 -6.68
N THR A 43 -12.85 -17.99 -6.39
CA THR A 43 -14.31 -18.01 -6.50
C THR A 43 -15.01 -18.23 -5.15
N GLY A 44 -16.33 -18.09 -5.11
CA GLY A 44 -17.12 -18.34 -3.91
C GLY A 44 -17.34 -17.13 -3.01
N SER A 45 -18.07 -17.36 -1.92
CA SER A 45 -18.62 -16.29 -1.08
C SER A 45 -17.56 -15.46 -0.36
N GLN A 46 -16.45 -16.07 0.06
CA GLN A 46 -15.32 -15.37 0.70
C GLN A 46 -14.60 -14.44 -0.30
N ALA A 47 -14.34 -14.91 -1.52
CA ALA A 47 -13.74 -14.10 -2.57
C ALA A 47 -14.64 -12.91 -2.95
N ALA A 48 -15.95 -13.15 -3.13
CA ALA A 48 -16.91 -12.08 -3.43
C ALA A 48 -16.99 -11.01 -2.31
N ARG A 49 -16.98 -11.45 -1.03
CA ARG A 49 -16.94 -10.54 0.12
C ARG A 49 -15.65 -9.72 0.16
N LEU A 50 -14.51 -10.37 -0.12
CA LEU A 50 -13.21 -9.70 -0.18
C LEU A 50 -13.20 -8.63 -1.29
N GLN A 51 -13.64 -8.98 -2.50
CA GLN A 51 -13.76 -8.01 -3.60
C GLN A 51 -14.62 -6.80 -3.22
N GLY A 52 -15.76 -7.02 -2.54
CA GLY A 52 -16.59 -5.93 -2.03
C GLY A 52 -15.89 -5.05 -0.98
N ARG A 53 -15.02 -5.61 -0.14
CA ARG A 53 -14.21 -4.84 0.82
C ARG A 53 -13.10 -4.05 0.14
N ILE A 54 -12.48 -4.62 -0.90
CA ILE A 54 -11.47 -3.96 -1.72
C ILE A 54 -12.04 -2.70 -2.39
N GLU A 55 -13.26 -2.78 -2.93
CA GLU A 55 -13.95 -1.63 -3.51
C GLU A 55 -14.23 -0.52 -2.50
N LYS A 56 -14.66 -0.90 -1.29
CA LYS A 56 -15.06 0.05 -0.24
C LYS A 56 -13.90 0.68 0.53
N ALA A 57 -12.70 0.11 0.42
CA ALA A 57 -11.53 0.61 1.14
C ALA A 57 -11.20 2.06 0.75
N ARG A 58 -10.95 2.91 1.75
CA ARG A 58 -10.82 4.36 1.60
C ARG A 58 -9.37 4.85 1.53
N ASN A 59 -8.42 4.02 1.93
CA ASN A 59 -7.00 4.38 1.99
C ASN A 59 -6.12 3.13 1.81
N ALA A 60 -4.82 3.37 1.60
CA ALA A 60 -3.84 2.31 1.37
C ALA A 60 -3.66 1.40 2.60
N GLN A 61 -3.86 1.92 3.81
CA GLN A 61 -3.76 1.14 5.05
C GLN A 61 -4.85 0.08 5.12
N GLU A 62 -6.10 0.45 4.82
CA GLU A 62 -7.22 -0.50 4.76
C GLU A 62 -6.98 -1.59 3.71
N LEU A 63 -6.50 -1.22 2.51
CA LEU A 63 -6.13 -2.18 1.48
C LEU A 63 -4.99 -3.12 1.93
N TRP A 64 -4.02 -2.61 2.69
CA TRP A 64 -2.92 -3.41 3.22
C TRP A 64 -3.37 -4.43 4.27
N LEU A 65 -4.40 -4.11 5.06
CA LEU A 65 -5.00 -5.05 6.02
C LEU A 65 -5.77 -6.18 5.31
N LEU A 66 -6.37 -5.90 4.14
CA LEU A 66 -7.03 -6.92 3.33
C LEU A 66 -6.08 -7.95 2.74
N ARG A 67 -4.75 -7.74 2.79
CA ARG A 67 -3.77 -8.74 2.33
C ARG A 67 -3.90 -10.08 3.05
N ASN A 68 -4.28 -10.08 4.33
CA ASN A 68 -4.44 -11.29 5.11
C ASN A 68 -5.66 -12.09 4.64
N ASP A 69 -6.76 -11.40 4.38
CA ASP A 69 -7.96 -12.00 3.81
C ASP A 69 -7.68 -12.53 2.39
N ALA A 70 -6.95 -11.76 1.57
CA ALA A 70 -6.51 -12.20 0.25
C ALA A 70 -5.61 -13.44 0.32
N TYR A 71 -4.65 -13.47 1.24
CA TYR A 71 -3.79 -14.63 1.47
C TYR A 71 -4.62 -15.87 1.81
N GLN A 72 -5.59 -15.76 2.70
CA GLN A 72 -6.46 -16.87 3.09
C GLN A 72 -7.30 -17.37 1.90
N VAL A 73 -7.91 -16.45 1.14
CA VAL A 73 -8.70 -16.81 -0.05
C VAL A 73 -7.84 -17.51 -1.09
N ILE A 74 -6.66 -16.98 -1.42
CA ILE A 74 -5.76 -17.56 -2.41
C ILE A 74 -5.25 -18.93 -1.93
N SER A 75 -4.91 -19.06 -0.64
CA SER A 75 -4.42 -20.32 -0.08
C SER A 75 -5.47 -21.43 -0.11
N GLN A 76 -6.75 -21.08 0.00
CA GLN A 76 -7.86 -22.03 -0.09
C GLN A 76 -8.12 -22.50 -1.53
N HIS A 77 -7.92 -21.61 -2.51
CA HIS A 77 -8.15 -21.91 -3.93
C HIS A 77 -6.95 -22.53 -4.64
N HIS A 78 -5.74 -22.18 -4.20
CA HIS A 78 -4.48 -22.66 -4.76
C HIS A 78 -3.67 -23.34 -3.66
N ASP A 79 -2.65 -22.66 -3.15
CA ASP A 79 -1.83 -23.09 -2.03
C ASP A 79 -1.18 -21.85 -1.37
N GLN A 80 -0.54 -22.08 -0.22
CA GLN A 80 0.13 -21.03 0.55
C GLN A 80 1.29 -20.38 -0.20
N ARG A 81 2.01 -21.13 -1.04
CA ARG A 81 3.14 -20.63 -1.80
C ARG A 81 2.69 -19.61 -2.85
N VAL A 82 1.61 -19.91 -3.58
CA VAL A 82 0.99 -18.99 -4.55
C VAL A 82 0.45 -17.75 -3.83
N ALA A 83 -0.17 -17.91 -2.67
CA ALA A 83 -0.65 -16.79 -1.86
C ALA A 83 0.49 -15.86 -1.42
N ALA A 84 1.56 -16.42 -0.85
CA ALA A 84 2.74 -15.66 -0.44
C ALA A 84 3.38 -14.94 -1.62
N GLU A 85 3.57 -15.63 -2.75
CA GLU A 85 4.16 -15.06 -3.97
C GLU A 85 3.35 -13.85 -4.48
N ARG A 86 2.04 -13.99 -4.65
CA ARG A 86 1.19 -12.91 -5.16
C ARG A 86 1.13 -11.72 -4.21
N ILE A 87 1.01 -11.94 -2.90
CA ILE A 87 0.99 -10.84 -1.92
C ILE A 87 2.35 -10.13 -1.87
N ASN A 88 3.46 -10.89 -1.90
CA ASN A 88 4.80 -10.31 -1.87
C ASN A 88 5.12 -9.47 -3.12
N GLN A 89 4.62 -9.85 -4.29
CA GLN A 89 4.75 -9.06 -5.53
C GLN A 89 4.09 -7.67 -5.40
N MET A 90 3.11 -7.50 -4.52
CA MET A 90 2.41 -6.23 -4.32
C MET A 90 3.13 -5.27 -3.37
N LEU A 91 4.10 -5.73 -2.57
CA LEU A 91 4.80 -4.91 -1.56
C LEU A 91 5.31 -3.56 -2.08
N PRO A 92 5.92 -3.47 -3.28
CA PRO A 92 6.42 -2.19 -3.80
C PRO A 92 5.32 -1.14 -4.00
N LEU A 93 4.06 -1.56 -4.21
CA LEU A 93 2.93 -0.64 -4.42
C LEU A 93 2.55 0.13 -3.14
N PHE A 94 2.83 -0.45 -1.98
CA PHE A 94 2.54 0.12 -0.66
C PHE A 94 3.68 0.95 -0.07
N ASN A 95 4.84 0.98 -0.74
CA ASN A 95 5.99 1.74 -0.25
C ASN A 95 5.68 3.23 -0.16
N GLY A 96 5.98 3.83 0.99
CA GLY A 96 5.66 5.23 1.29
C GLY A 96 4.18 5.54 1.57
N LEU A 97 3.29 4.54 1.48
CA LEU A 97 1.86 4.70 1.82
C LEU A 97 1.48 4.04 3.14
N VAL A 98 2.24 3.03 3.54
CA VAL A 98 2.08 2.29 4.78
C VAL A 98 3.35 2.46 5.60
N ALA A 99 3.24 2.45 6.93
CA ALA A 99 4.41 2.53 7.79
C ALA A 99 5.38 1.36 7.47
N PRO A 100 6.70 1.60 7.31
CA PRO A 100 7.65 0.55 6.94
C PRO A 100 7.63 -0.67 7.86
N ARG A 101 7.35 -0.46 9.15
CA ARG A 101 7.22 -1.52 10.16
C ARG A 101 6.06 -2.48 9.90
N GLN A 102 5.05 -2.04 9.15
CA GLN A 102 3.87 -2.83 8.82
C GLN A 102 4.02 -3.52 7.45
N LEU A 103 4.96 -3.07 6.62
CA LEU A 103 5.20 -3.60 5.27
C LEU A 103 6.13 -4.83 5.36
N SER A 104 5.54 -5.96 5.75
CA SER A 104 6.25 -7.23 5.90
C SER A 104 5.95 -8.19 4.75
N LYS A 105 6.95 -8.98 4.36
CA LYS A 105 6.74 -10.18 3.53
C LYS A 105 5.92 -11.22 4.29
N ILE A 106 5.26 -12.09 3.54
CA ILE A 106 4.66 -13.33 4.06
C ILE A 106 5.58 -14.48 3.61
N ASP A 107 5.92 -15.35 4.56
CA ASP A 107 6.74 -16.54 4.35
C ASP A 107 5.89 -17.75 3.95
#